data_AF-A0A945QZY0-F1
#
_entry.id   AF-A0A945QZY0-F1
#
_cell.length_a   1.000
_cell.length_b   1.000
_cell.length_c   1.000
_cell.angle_alpha   90.00
_cell.angle_beta   90.00
_cell.angle_gamma   90.00
#
_symmetry.space_group_name_H-M   'P 1'
#
loop_
_entity.id
_entity.type
_entity.pdbx_description
1 polymer ?
#
loop_
_entity_poly.entity_id
_entity_poly.type
_entity_poly.pdbx_seq_one_letter_code
_entity_poly.pdbx_strand_id
1 'polypeptide(L)'
;MSQRVKVAGVGMIPFTKPGASDDYPVMGETAARLALEDAGIDYKHVQQAYVGYVYGDSTSGQAALYGLGLTGIPVVNVNNNCATGSSALF
;
A
#
# COMPACT_ATOMS: atom_id res chain seq x y z
N MET A 1 -17.83 16.24 12.72
CA MET A 1 -16.68 17.17 12.63
C MET A 1 -15.82 16.72 11.47
N SER A 2 -15.50 17.59 10.51
CA SER A 2 -14.50 17.29 9.48
C SER A 2 -13.10 17.49 10.07
N GLN A 3 -12.28 16.46 10.03
CA GLN A 3 -10.86 16.56 10.40
C GLN A 3 -10.05 17.00 9.18
N ARG A 4 -9.01 17.81 9.38
CA ARG A 4 -8.08 18.17 8.30
C ARG A 4 -7.15 16.99 8.04
N VAL A 5 -7.22 16.40 6.86
CA VAL A 5 -6.35 15.30 6.41
C VAL A 5 -5.18 15.87 5.61
N LYS A 6 -3.99 15.26 5.76
CA LYS A 6 -2.77 15.62 5.04
C LYS A 6 -2.15 14.36 4.46
N VAL A 7 -1.53 14.48 3.29
CA VAL A 7 -0.62 13.45 2.77
C VAL A 7 0.75 13.72 3.36
N ALA A 8 1.25 12.79 4.18
CA ALA A 8 2.52 12.94 4.89
C ALA A 8 3.73 12.45 4.06
N GLY A 9 3.52 11.47 3.18
CA GLY A 9 4.55 10.98 2.26
C GLY A 9 3.95 10.17 1.12
N VAL A 10 4.74 9.98 0.06
CA VAL A 10 4.37 9.23 -1.14
C VAL A 10 5.51 8.31 -1.59
N GLY A 11 5.15 7.17 -2.18
CA GLY A 11 6.12 6.20 -2.68
C GLY A 11 5.60 5.52 -3.93
N MET A 12 6.47 5.34 -4.92
CA MET A 12 6.15 4.70 -6.20
C MET A 12 7.39 3.95 -6.70
N ILE A 13 7.15 2.79 -7.31
CA ILE A 13 8.17 2.02 -8.01
C ILE A 13 8.03 2.21 -9.53
N PRO A 14 9.10 1.99 -10.33
CA PRO A 14 9.02 2.11 -11.78
C PRO A 14 7.94 1.20 -12.39
N PHE A 15 7.16 1.76 -13.33
CA PHE A 15 6.27 0.96 -14.14
C PHE A 15 7.06 0.27 -15.24
N THR A 16 7.10 -1.06 -15.22
CA THR A 16 7.88 -1.85 -16.18
C THR A 16 6.98 -2.77 -17.01
N LYS A 17 7.58 -3.34 -18.06
CA LYS A 17 6.90 -4.32 -18.90
C LYS A 17 6.55 -5.57 -18.07
N PRO A 18 5.38 -6.21 -18.29
CA PRO A 18 5.05 -7.48 -17.65
C PRO A 18 6.19 -8.50 -17.78
N GLY A 19 6.58 -9.12 -16.67
CA GLY A 19 7.69 -10.08 -16.57
C GLY A 19 9.08 -9.46 -16.33
N ALA A 20 9.19 -8.12 -16.26
CA ALA A 20 10.42 -7.41 -15.92
C ALA A 20 10.38 -6.74 -14.53
N SER A 21 9.29 -6.89 -13.79
CA SER A 21 9.15 -6.49 -12.39
C SER A 21 9.33 -7.69 -11.47
N ASP A 22 9.64 -7.40 -10.20
CA ASP A 22 9.48 -8.37 -9.12
C ASP A 22 8.00 -8.79 -8.97
N ASP A 23 7.77 -9.78 -8.11
CA ASP A 23 6.42 -10.18 -7.72
C ASP A 23 5.72 -9.08 -6.92
N TYR A 24 4.38 -9.06 -7.00
CA TYR A 24 3.56 -8.01 -6.38
C TYR A 24 3.81 -7.78 -4.87
N PRO A 25 4.15 -8.79 -4.03
CA PRO A 25 4.41 -8.53 -2.62
C PRO A 25 5.65 -7.65 -2.43
N VAL A 26 6.72 -7.92 -3.19
CA VAL A 26 7.97 -7.17 -3.15
C VAL A 26 7.75 -5.76 -3.69
N MET A 27 7.00 -5.65 -4.79
CA MET A 27 6.62 -4.36 -5.38
C MET A 27 5.85 -3.49 -4.39
N GLY A 28 4.82 -4.05 -3.74
CA GLY A 28 3.97 -3.35 -2.78
C GLY A 28 4.72 -2.95 -1.51
N GLU A 29 5.55 -3.85 -0.98
CA GLU A 29 6.40 -3.58 0.18
C GLU A 29 7.36 -2.42 -0.12
N THR A 30 8.03 -2.46 -1.28
CA THR A 30 8.99 -1.42 -1.68
C THR A 30 8.30 -0.06 -1.80
N ALA A 31 7.16 0.01 -2.49
CA ALA A 31 6.42 1.26 -2.64
C ALA A 31 5.94 1.83 -1.29
N ALA A 32 5.45 0.97 -0.39
CA ALA A 32 5.01 1.38 0.94
C ALA A 32 6.18 1.81 1.83
N ARG A 33 7.33 1.14 1.75
CA ARG A 33 8.55 1.52 2.48
C ARG A 33 9.02 2.92 2.05
N LEU A 34 9.06 3.19 0.75
CA LEU A 34 9.39 4.52 0.23
C LEU A 34 8.42 5.60 0.75
N ALA A 35 7.12 5.30 0.81
CA ALA A 35 6.13 6.25 1.34
C ALA A 35 6.30 6.53 2.84
N LEU A 36 6.68 5.51 3.63
CA LEU A 36 6.97 5.67 5.06
C LEU A 36 8.26 6.46 5.30
N GLU A 37 9.29 6.22 4.48
CA GLU A 37 10.55 6.96 4.51
C GLU A 37 10.36 8.44 4.15
N ASP A 38 9.60 8.73 3.08
CA ASP A 38 9.24 10.11 2.69
C ASP A 38 8.42 10.81 3.78
N ALA A 39 7.52 10.09 4.45
CA ALA A 39 6.76 10.59 5.59
C ALA A 39 7.60 10.74 6.88
N GLY A 40 8.79 10.15 6.95
CA GLY A 40 9.64 10.15 8.14
C GLY A 40 9.06 9.40 9.34
N ILE A 41 8.22 8.39 9.11
CA ILE A 41 7.59 7.61 10.19
C ILE A 41 7.94 6.12 10.13
N ASP A 42 7.98 5.50 11.30
CA ASP A 42 8.09 4.05 11.45
C ASP A 42 6.72 3.38 11.20
N TYR A 43 6.70 2.22 10.55
CA TYR A 43 5.49 1.46 10.27
C TYR A 43 4.66 1.13 11.52
N LYS A 44 5.28 1.03 12.70
CA LYS A 44 4.56 0.83 13.99
C LYS A 44 3.58 1.96 14.34
N HIS A 45 3.71 3.13 13.71
CA HIS A 45 2.80 4.25 13.89
C HIS A 45 1.59 4.20 12.95
N VAL A 46 1.62 3.35 11.92
CA VAL A 46 0.47 3.10 11.06
C VAL A 46 -0.58 2.34 11.86
N GLN A 47 -1.83 2.77 11.75
CA GLN A 47 -2.93 2.18 12.52
C GLN A 47 -3.88 1.34 11.66
N GLN A 48 -3.92 1.59 10.35
CA GLN A 48 -4.79 0.90 9.38
C GLN A 48 -4.14 0.98 8.00
N ALA A 49 -4.42 0.01 7.15
CA ALA A 49 -3.96 0.03 5.76
C ALA A 49 -5.12 -0.29 4.80
N TYR A 50 -5.19 0.48 3.71
CA TYR A 50 -6.10 0.26 2.59
C TYR A 50 -5.23 -0.08 1.37
N VAL A 51 -5.33 -1.31 0.89
CA VAL A 51 -4.45 -1.81 -0.17
C VAL A 51 -5.27 -2.18 -1.38
N GLY A 52 -4.97 -1.52 -2.48
CA GLY A 52 -5.70 -1.65 -3.73
C GLY A 52 -5.06 -2.65 -4.69
N TYR A 53 -5.84 -3.61 -5.20
CA TYR A 53 -5.43 -4.46 -6.32
C TYR A 53 -6.63 -4.90 -7.16
N VAL A 54 -6.39 -5.11 -8.46
CA VAL A 54 -7.42 -5.58 -9.41
C VAL A 54 -7.33 -7.08 -9.61
N TYR A 55 -6.11 -7.59 -9.79
CA TYR A 55 -5.82 -9.01 -9.98
C TYR A 55 -4.87 -9.48 -8.88
N GLY A 56 -5.22 -10.58 -8.23
CA GLY A 56 -4.48 -11.17 -7.12
C GLY A 56 -5.36 -12.10 -6.30
N ASP A 57 -4.72 -12.95 -5.51
CA ASP A 57 -5.44 -13.86 -4.62
C ASP A 57 -6.09 -13.11 -3.45
N SER A 58 -6.90 -13.84 -2.69
CA SER A 58 -7.37 -13.36 -1.38
C SER A 58 -6.17 -12.94 -0.55
N THR A 59 -6.30 -11.82 0.16
CA THR A 59 -5.26 -11.27 1.05
C THR A 59 -4.00 -10.75 0.37
N SER A 60 -4.03 -10.45 -0.93
CA SER A 60 -2.89 -9.84 -1.64
C SER A 60 -2.39 -8.54 -0.98
N GLY A 61 -3.29 -7.73 -0.41
CA GLY A 61 -2.89 -6.52 0.30
C GLY A 61 -2.12 -6.80 1.60
N GLN A 62 -2.48 -7.84 2.34
CA GLN A 62 -1.71 -8.28 3.50
C GLN A 62 -0.32 -8.78 3.08
N ALA A 63 -0.26 -9.62 2.05
CA ALA A 63 1.00 -10.14 1.53
C ALA A 63 1.97 -9.01 1.12
N ALA A 64 1.45 -7.95 0.51
CA ALA A 64 2.23 -6.77 0.13
C ALA A 64 2.79 -5.95 1.31
N LEU A 65 2.22 -6.09 2.52
CA LEU A 65 2.66 -5.33 3.70
C LEU A 65 3.44 -6.16 4.72
N TYR A 66 3.43 -7.50 4.63
CA TYR A 66 4.06 -8.35 5.65
C TYR A 66 5.55 -8.09 5.85
N GLY A 67 6.30 -7.72 4.80
CA GLY A 67 7.72 -7.37 4.93
C GLY A 67 8.00 -5.99 5.56
N LEU A 68 6.96 -5.15 5.73
CA LEU A 68 7.07 -3.92 6.54
C LEU A 68 6.97 -4.22 8.04
N GLY A 69 6.29 -5.30 8.41
CA GLY A 69 6.14 -5.77 9.79
C GLY A 69 4.76 -6.34 10.09
N LEU A 70 4.67 -7.18 11.13
CA LEU A 70 3.42 -7.76 11.62
C LEU A 70 2.88 -6.94 12.80
N THR A 71 2.35 -5.75 12.52
CA THR A 71 1.88 -4.80 13.53
C THR A 71 0.47 -5.12 14.08
N GLY A 72 -0.26 -6.03 13.45
CA GLY A 72 -1.64 -6.38 13.83
C GLY A 72 -2.68 -5.34 13.43
N ILE A 73 -2.32 -4.37 12.58
CA ILE A 73 -3.27 -3.38 12.06
C ILE A 73 -4.32 -4.05 11.15
N PRO A 74 -5.55 -3.54 11.10
CA PRO A 74 -6.51 -3.95 10.08
C PRO A 74 -5.99 -3.57 8.68
N VAL A 75 -6.12 -4.52 7.75
CA VAL A 75 -5.81 -4.34 6.33
C VAL A 75 -7.08 -4.55 5.53
N VAL A 76 -7.50 -3.52 4.80
CA VAL A 76 -8.69 -3.52 3.93
C VAL A 76 -8.23 -3.68 2.49
N ASN A 77 -8.65 -4.77 1.85
CA ASN A 77 -8.41 -5.01 0.44
C ASN A 77 -9.48 -4.29 -0.38
N VAL A 78 -9.04 -3.38 -1.27
CA VAL A 78 -9.92 -2.54 -2.09
C VAL A 78 -9.79 -2.95 -3.55
N ASN A 79 -10.92 -3.11 -4.23
CA ASN A 79 -10.96 -3.35 -5.67
C ASN A 79 -12.09 -2.53 -6.29
N ASN A 80 -11.71 -1.66 -7.23
CA ASN A 80 -12.63 -0.88 -8.06
C ASN A 80 -12.05 -0.68 -9.47
N ASN A 81 -11.55 -1.76 -10.07
CA ASN A 81 -10.94 -1.73 -11.41
C ASN A 81 -9.90 -0.60 -11.54
N CYS A 82 -9.97 0.21 -12.61
CA CYS A 82 -9.07 1.32 -12.86
C CYS A 82 -9.07 2.40 -11.76
N ALA A 83 -10.16 2.51 -10.99
CA ALA A 83 -10.30 3.50 -9.92
C ALA A 83 -9.82 2.99 -8.54
N THR A 84 -9.30 1.77 -8.47
CA THR A 84 -8.89 1.12 -7.21
C THR A 84 -8.00 1.99 -6.33
N GLY A 85 -6.97 2.63 -6.91
CA GLY A 85 -6.07 3.51 -6.15
C GLY A 85 -6.78 4.72 -5.55
N SER A 86 -7.68 5.34 -6.30
CA SER A 86 -8.50 6.46 -5.80
C SER A 86 -9.50 6.02 -4.75
N SER A 87 -10.12 4.85 -4.91
CA SER A 87 -11.05 4.28 -3.92
C SER A 87 -10.36 3.87 -2.62
N ALA A 88 -9.08 3.50 -2.65
CA ALA A 88 -8.31 3.22 -1.44
C ALA A 88 -7.89 4.50 -0.68
N LEU A 89 -7.89 5.67 -1.36
CA LEU A 89 -7.48 6.95 -0.78
C LEU A 89 -8.65 7.79 -0.26
N PHE A 90 -9.82 7.71 -0.91
CA PHE A 90 -11.01 8.53 -0.62
C PHE A 90 -11.76 8.06 0.63
#